data_AF-A0A8T0UI87-F1
#
_entry.id   AF-A0A8T0UI87-F1
#
_cell.length_a   1.000
_cell.length_b   1.000
_cell.length_c   1.000
_cell.angle_alpha   90.00
_cell.angle_beta   90.00
_cell.angle_gamma   90.00
#
_symmetry.space_group_name_H-M   'P 1'
#
loop_
_entity.id
_entity.type
_entity.pdbx_description
1 polymer ?
#
loop_
_entity_poly.entity_id
_entity_poly.type
_entity_poly.pdbx_seq_one_letter_code
_entity_poly.pdbx_strand_id
1 'polypeptide(L)'
;MWPFPSDKVMQGYAYILTHPGTPCIFYDHFFEWGLKDEIAALVAVRQRNGITPASELTILEYDGDAYVARIDSKVVMKIGSRYDVSALIPAGYQVVAHGNDYAVWEKGTNQQVAQA
;
A
#
# COMPACT_ATOMS: atom_id res chain seq x y z
N MET A 1 3.10 -27.44 0.44
CA MET A 1 2.93 -26.34 -0.52
C MET A 1 2.12 -25.26 0.17
N TRP A 2 2.62 -24.02 0.21
CA TRP A 2 1.93 -22.90 0.87
C TRP A 2 0.63 -22.56 0.10
N PRO A 3 -0.52 -22.37 0.77
CA PRO A 3 -1.81 -22.25 0.10
C PRO A 3 -2.07 -20.86 -0.53
N PHE A 4 -1.23 -19.86 -0.25
CA PHE A 4 -1.37 -18.54 -0.87
C PHE A 4 -0.79 -18.56 -2.30
N PRO A 5 -1.51 -18.00 -3.30
CA PRO A 5 -1.01 -17.93 -4.66
C PRO A 5 0.37 -17.27 -4.73
N SER A 6 1.39 -18.01 -5.15
CA SER A 6 2.78 -17.55 -5.12
C SER A 6 3.02 -16.33 -6.01
N ASP A 7 2.19 -16.15 -7.04
CA ASP A 7 2.21 -15.03 -7.98
C ASP A 7 1.60 -13.73 -7.41
N LYS A 8 0.92 -13.79 -6.26
CA LYS A 8 0.19 -12.65 -5.67
C LYS A 8 0.72 -12.22 -4.31
N VAL A 9 1.86 -12.76 -3.86
CA VAL A 9 2.40 -12.52 -2.51
C VAL A 9 2.56 -11.04 -2.21
N MET A 10 3.04 -10.26 -3.17
CA MET A 10 3.20 -8.81 -3.01
C MET A 10 1.89 -8.04 -2.90
N GLN A 11 0.79 -8.52 -3.49
CA GLN A 11 -0.54 -7.93 -3.26
C GLN A 11 -0.96 -8.11 -1.79
N GLY A 12 -0.68 -9.28 -1.21
CA GLY A 12 -0.89 -9.54 0.22
C GLY A 12 -0.08 -8.60 1.12
N TYR A 13 1.20 -8.38 0.79
CA TYR A 13 2.05 -7.45 1.53
C TYR A 13 1.62 -5.99 1.39
N ALA A 14 1.26 -5.54 0.18
CA ALA A 14 0.72 -4.22 -0.05
C ALA A 14 -0.53 -3.96 0.81
N TYR A 15 -1.39 -4.98 0.96
CA TYR A 15 -2.55 -4.91 1.85
C TYR A 15 -2.14 -4.79 3.31
N ILE A 16 -1.50 -5.81 3.89
CA ILE A 16 -1.27 -5.86 5.35
C ILE A 16 -0.34 -4.75 5.85
N LEU A 17 0.62 -4.30 5.04
CA LEU A 17 1.60 -3.28 5.46
C LEU A 17 1.04 -1.87 5.38
N THR A 18 0.04 -1.63 4.53
CA THR A 18 -0.63 -0.31 4.46
C THR A 18 -1.88 -0.23 5.32
N HIS A 19 -2.52 -1.34 5.66
CA HIS A 19 -3.80 -1.36 6.39
C HIS A 19 -3.68 -1.22 7.92
N PRO A 20 -4.79 -0.91 8.60
CA PRO A 20 -4.87 -1.04 10.06
C PRO A 20 -4.63 -2.48 10.53
N GLY A 21 -4.43 -2.66 11.83
CA GLY A 21 -3.91 -3.89 12.43
C GLY A 21 -2.37 -3.94 12.56
N THR A 22 -1.89 -5.08 13.05
CA THR A 22 -0.46 -5.34 13.29
C THR A 22 0.06 -6.33 12.26
N PRO A 23 0.75 -5.88 11.20
CA PRO A 23 1.24 -6.78 10.17
C PRO A 23 2.34 -7.71 10.70
N CYS A 24 2.40 -8.92 10.13
CA CYS A 24 3.44 -9.90 10.39
C CYS A 24 4.07 -10.32 9.06
N ILE A 25 5.41 -10.26 8.97
CA ILE A 25 6.16 -10.61 7.77
C ILE A 25 6.70 -12.03 7.93
N PHE A 26 6.35 -12.91 7.00
CA PHE A 26 6.90 -14.26 6.96
C PHE A 26 8.39 -14.27 6.54
N TYR A 27 9.19 -15.12 7.19
CA TYR A 27 10.65 -15.14 7.06
C TYR A 27 11.11 -15.40 5.62
N ASP A 28 10.63 -16.48 5.00
CA ASP A 28 11.07 -16.91 3.67
C ASP A 28 10.78 -15.86 2.60
N HIS A 29 9.61 -15.20 2.69
CA HIS A 29 9.27 -14.11 1.77
C HIS A 29 10.25 -12.94 1.87
N PHE A 30 10.74 -12.64 3.08
CA PHE A 30 11.64 -11.51 3.30
C PHE A 30 13.10 -11.83 2.98
N PHE A 31 13.57 -13.05 3.26
CA PHE A 31 15.00 -13.39 3.14
C PHE A 31 15.34 -14.32 1.98
N GLU A 32 14.41 -15.19 1.55
CA GLU A 32 14.71 -16.26 0.60
C GLU A 32 14.08 -16.03 -0.78
N TRP A 33 12.92 -15.38 -0.85
CA TRP A 33 12.15 -15.25 -2.10
C TRP A 33 12.46 -13.98 -2.90
N GLY A 34 13.43 -13.19 -2.47
CA GLY A 34 13.86 -11.97 -3.18
C GLY A 34 12.90 -10.77 -3.09
N LEU A 35 11.88 -10.83 -2.23
CA LEU A 35 10.88 -9.75 -2.07
C LEU A 35 11.29 -8.69 -1.03
N LYS A 36 12.51 -8.79 -0.51
CA LYS A 36 13.02 -7.98 0.60
C LYS A 36 12.85 -6.48 0.35
N ASP A 37 13.27 -6.01 -0.82
CA ASP A 37 13.33 -4.58 -1.13
C ASP A 37 11.92 -3.99 -1.27
N GLU A 38 11.00 -4.72 -1.92
CA GLU A 38 9.60 -4.32 -2.04
C GLU A 38 8.89 -4.29 -0.68
N ILE A 39 9.09 -5.32 0.14
CA ILE A 39 8.53 -5.37 1.51
C ILE A 39 9.11 -4.24 2.37
N ALA A 40 10.42 -4.00 2.30
CA ALA A 40 11.07 -2.92 3.04
C ALA A 40 10.56 -1.54 2.63
N ALA A 41 10.31 -1.32 1.33
CA ALA A 41 9.71 -0.08 0.84
C ALA A 41 8.30 0.15 1.40
N LEU A 42 7.47 -0.89 1.46
CA LEU A 42 6.13 -0.83 2.07
C LEU A 42 6.18 -0.59 3.58
N VAL A 43 7.14 -1.20 4.29
CA VAL A 43 7.38 -0.92 5.72
C VAL A 43 7.78 0.54 5.91
N ALA A 44 8.65 1.08 5.05
CA ALA A 44 9.07 2.48 5.12
C ALA A 44 7.89 3.44 4.88
N VAL A 45 6.98 3.12 3.94
CA VAL A 45 5.72 3.86 3.73
C VAL A 45 4.89 3.86 5.02
N ARG A 46 4.67 2.68 5.62
CA ARG A 46 3.90 2.54 6.86
C ARG A 46 4.45 3.41 7.98
N GLN A 47 5.78 3.34 8.19
CA GLN A 47 6.47 4.07 9.25
C GLN A 47 6.42 5.58 9.05
N ARG A 48 6.75 6.08 7.85
CA ARG A 48 6.84 7.53 7.61
C ARG A 48 5.49 8.24 7.60
N ASN A 49 4.40 7.54 7.29
CA ASN A 49 3.03 8.08 7.39
C ASN A 49 2.40 7.88 8.78
N GLY A 50 3.08 7.14 9.66
CA GLY A 50 2.60 6.83 11.01
C GLY A 50 1.33 5.98 10.99
N ILE A 51 1.25 4.99 10.10
CA ILE A 51 0.10 4.07 10.07
C ILE A 51 0.19 3.13 11.26
N THR A 52 -0.90 3.07 12.03
CA THR A 52 -1.00 2.32 13.27
C THR A 52 -2.09 1.24 13.17
N PRO A 53 -2.19 0.34 14.16
CA PRO A 53 -3.28 -0.62 14.19
C PRO A 53 -4.68 0.01 14.21
N ALA A 54 -4.81 1.26 14.66
CA ALA A 54 -6.06 1.99 14.79
C ALA A 54 -6.28 3.04 13.68
N SER A 55 -5.44 3.05 12.64
CA SER A 55 -5.60 3.95 11.50
C SER A 55 -6.97 3.79 10.84
N GLU A 56 -7.48 4.88 10.26
CA GLU A 56 -8.74 4.90 9.56
C GLU A 56 -8.57 4.27 8.16
N LEU A 57 -9.53 3.42 7.77
CA LEU A 57 -9.59 2.80 6.45
C LEU A 57 -10.84 3.26 5.70
N THR A 58 -10.65 3.83 4.51
CA THR A 58 -11.73 4.12 3.56
C THR A 58 -11.52 3.27 2.31
N ILE A 59 -12.48 2.39 1.98
CA ILE A 59 -12.46 1.64 0.72
C ILE A 59 -13.02 2.55 -0.38
N LEU A 60 -12.25 2.73 -1.46
CA LEU A 60 -12.63 3.57 -2.61
C LEU A 60 -13.22 2.73 -3.75
N GLU A 61 -12.73 1.50 -3.92
CA GLU A 61 -13.17 0.56 -4.96
C GLU A 61 -13.03 -0.88 -4.45
N TYR A 62 -14.01 -1.73 -4.76
CA TYR A 62 -13.98 -3.16 -4.50
C TYR A 62 -14.59 -3.92 -5.68
N ASP A 63 -13.76 -4.41 -6.59
CA ASP A 63 -14.16 -5.19 -7.76
C ASP A 63 -13.22 -6.39 -7.95
N GLY A 64 -13.58 -7.33 -8.83
CA GLY A 64 -12.82 -8.56 -9.05
C GLY A 64 -11.40 -8.36 -9.56
N ASP A 65 -11.13 -7.26 -10.25
CA ASP A 65 -9.84 -6.89 -10.85
C ASP A 65 -9.17 -5.67 -10.16
N ALA A 66 -9.82 -5.06 -9.17
CA ALA A 66 -9.31 -3.88 -8.47
C ALA A 66 -9.83 -3.76 -7.03
N TYR A 67 -8.91 -3.61 -6.08
CA TYR A 67 -9.23 -3.13 -4.74
C TYR A 67 -8.40 -1.88 -4.47
N VAL A 68 -9.08 -0.78 -4.13
CA VAL A 68 -8.42 0.50 -3.83
C VAL A 68 -8.88 0.99 -2.47
N ALA A 69 -7.93 1.32 -1.60
CA ALA A 69 -8.20 1.79 -0.25
C ALA A 69 -7.32 2.98 0.11
N ARG A 70 -7.88 3.88 0.93
CA ARG A 70 -7.20 5.04 1.50
C ARG A 70 -7.05 4.86 3.00
N ILE A 71 -5.86 5.11 3.51
CA ILE A 71 -5.48 4.94 4.92
C ILE A 71 -5.06 6.29 5.50
N ASP A 72 -5.69 6.68 6.62
CA ASP A 72 -5.49 7.95 7.34
C ASP A 72 -5.53 9.22 6.46
N SER A 73 -6.16 9.15 5.28
CA SER A 73 -6.07 10.23 4.27
C SER A 73 -4.63 10.65 3.91
N LYS A 74 -3.66 9.75 4.09
CA LYS A 74 -2.23 9.94 3.82
C LYS A 74 -1.72 8.98 2.75
N VAL A 75 -2.20 7.75 2.76
CA VAL A 75 -1.77 6.69 1.84
C VAL A 75 -2.96 6.17 1.05
N VAL A 76 -2.77 5.92 -0.24
CA VAL A 76 -3.70 5.14 -1.05
C VAL A 76 -2.98 3.89 -1.53
N MET A 77 -3.64 2.76 -1.49
CA MET A 77 -3.12 1.47 -1.93
C MET A 77 -4.09 0.85 -2.93
N LYS A 78 -3.54 0.26 -3.98
CA LYS A 78 -4.26 -0.53 -4.98
C LYS A 78 -3.64 -1.92 -5.10
N ILE A 79 -4.49 -2.94 -5.20
CA ILE A 79 -4.14 -4.29 -5.67
C ILE A 79 -5.10 -4.74 -6.78
N GLY A 80 -4.67 -5.73 -7.57
CA GLY A 80 -5.43 -6.31 -8.68
C GLY A 80 -4.86 -5.94 -10.04
N SER A 81 -5.37 -6.57 -11.10
CA SER A 81 -4.83 -6.44 -12.47
C SER A 81 -5.25 -5.16 -13.20
N ARG A 82 -6.29 -4.46 -12.75
CA ARG A 82 -6.76 -3.21 -13.38
C ARG A 82 -5.67 -2.14 -13.35
N TYR A 83 -5.13 -1.75 -14.50
CA TYR A 83 -4.03 -0.78 -14.52
C TYR A 83 -4.49 0.65 -14.19
N ASP A 84 -5.58 1.10 -14.82
CA ASP A 84 -6.08 2.46 -14.63
C ASP A 84 -7.04 2.55 -13.44
N VAL A 85 -6.59 3.23 -12.39
CA VAL A 85 -7.38 3.64 -11.23
C VAL A 85 -7.24 5.14 -10.97
N SER A 86 -6.74 5.89 -11.95
CA SER A 86 -6.37 7.31 -11.79
C SER A 86 -7.53 8.18 -11.32
N ALA A 87 -8.76 7.89 -11.76
CA ALA A 87 -9.98 8.58 -11.36
C ALA A 87 -10.30 8.45 -9.86
N LEU A 88 -9.77 7.42 -9.19
CA LEU A 88 -9.98 7.15 -7.77
C LEU A 88 -8.88 7.76 -6.89
N ILE A 89 -7.75 8.14 -7.47
CA ILE A 89 -6.62 8.69 -6.72
C ILE A 89 -6.84 10.20 -6.52
N PRO A 90 -6.95 10.70 -5.27
CA PRO A 90 -7.16 12.12 -5.04
C PRO A 90 -5.96 12.95 -5.52
N ALA A 91 -6.21 14.23 -5.83
CA ALA A 91 -5.14 15.16 -6.18
C ALA A 91 -4.10 15.29 -5.05
N GLY A 92 -2.83 15.48 -5.43
CA GLY A 92 -1.71 15.61 -4.50
C GLY A 92 -1.12 14.28 -4.03
N TYR A 93 -1.59 13.14 -4.51
CA TYR A 93 -0.99 11.84 -4.25
C TYR A 93 0.06 11.49 -5.32
N GLN A 94 1.19 10.92 -4.89
CA GLN A 94 2.30 10.52 -5.75
C GLN A 94 2.63 9.05 -5.52
N VAL A 95 2.95 8.31 -6.58
CA VAL A 95 3.36 6.90 -6.48
C VAL A 95 4.69 6.82 -5.73
N VAL A 96 4.76 5.96 -4.73
CA VAL A 96 5.97 5.76 -3.90
C VAL A 96 6.44 4.32 -3.85
N ALA A 97 5.59 3.37 -4.20
CA ALA A 97 5.94 1.96 -4.37
C ALA A 97 4.98 1.33 -5.37
N HIS A 98 5.48 0.45 -6.22
CA HIS A 98 4.68 -0.32 -7.16
C HIS A 98 5.39 -1.62 -7.51
N GLY A 99 4.63 -2.60 -7.97
CA GLY A 99 5.15 -3.89 -8.43
C GLY A 99 4.07 -4.69 -9.12
N ASN A 100 4.18 -6.02 -9.08
CA ASN A 100 3.23 -6.89 -9.77
C ASN A 100 1.81 -6.75 -9.17
N ASP A 101 0.90 -6.16 -9.95
CA ASP A 101 -0.51 -5.93 -9.58
C ASP A 101 -0.73 -5.17 -8.26
N TYR A 102 0.23 -4.33 -7.84
CA TYR A 102 0.02 -3.41 -6.72
C TYR A 102 0.68 -2.04 -6.96
N ALA A 103 0.10 -1.01 -6.36
CA ALA A 103 0.65 0.34 -6.33
C ALA A 103 0.26 1.06 -5.05
N VAL A 104 1.14 1.93 -4.56
CA VAL A 104 0.94 2.72 -3.34
C VAL A 104 1.29 4.17 -3.63
N TRP A 105 0.40 5.06 -3.23
CA TRP A 105 0.55 6.50 -3.32
C TRP A 105 0.60 7.13 -1.95
N GLU A 106 1.36 8.21 -1.83
CA GLU A 106 1.40 9.07 -0.65
C GLU A 106 0.94 10.47 -0.98
N LYS A 107 0.25 11.10 -0.04
CA LYS A 107 -0.10 12.50 -0.13
C LYS A 107 1.18 13.33 -0.02
N GLY A 108 1.54 14.01 -1.11
CA GLY A 108 2.64 14.96 -1.15
C GLY A 108 2.43 16.07 -0.13
N THR A 109 3.50 16.41 0.58
CA THR A 109 3.54 17.56 1.47
C THR A 109 3.55 18.85 0.65
N ASN A 110 2.36 19.36 0.33
CA ASN A 110 2.24 20.79 0.09
C ASN A 110 2.52 21.49 1.42
N GLN A 111 3.71 22.09 1.54
CA GLN A 111 3.97 23.10 2.56
C GLN A 111 2.93 24.20 2.39
N GLN A 112 1.85 24.17 3.17
CA GLN A 112 1.16 25.39 3.51
C GLN A 112 2.14 26.18 4.39
N VAL A 113 2.92 27.05 3.74
CA VAL A 113 3.59 28.14 4.43
C VAL A 113 2.46 28.95 5.06
N ALA A 114 2.27 28.77 6.37
CA ALA A 114 1.45 29.67 7.16
C ALA A 114 2.08 31.05 7.02
N GLN A 115 1.44 31.91 6.23
CA GLN A 115 1.73 33.34 6.25
C GLN A 115 1.19 33.88 7.58
N ALA A 116 2.11 34.28 8.44
CA ALA A 116 1.88 35.15 9.59
C ALA A 116 2.38 36.56 9.24
#